data_AF-A0A4S8LEM2-F1
#
_entry.id   AF-A0A4S8LEM2-F1
#
_cell.length_a   1.000
_cell.length_b   1.000
_cell.length_c   1.000
_cell.angle_alpha   90.00
_cell.angle_beta   90.00
_cell.angle_gamma   90.00
#
_symmetry.space_group_name_H-M   'P 1'
#
loop_
_entity.id
_entity.type
_entity.pdbx_description
1 polymer ?
#
loop_
_entity_poly.entity_id
_entity_poly.type
_entity_poly.pdbx_seq_one_letter_code
_entity_poly.pdbx_strand_id
1 'polypeptide(L)'
;LSAFIPYANELGFFLDLTEICNTIMTTPLQGTSDAGVPLVTPALIDVIFLLGSHLSTSPQVTVLESEFLSIAQGSVSHILSSPAIPGTSLTPNHPHWKVLGAIQSHVLLAQYFFHTGRKLEGKYSVTIAIALVLGTRMHRIRNNYISAGFLSGSEAMQEEKEETQRINAFWTVLALNSRWAAVEGYGSSFPYWKPAMRIDTPWPWVSC
;
A
#
# COMPACT_ATOMS: atom_id res chain seq x y z
N LEU A 1 -1.53 16.24 4.75
CA LEU A 1 -0.28 15.92 4.01
C LEU A 1 0.97 16.34 4.78
N SER A 2 1.21 17.63 5.05
CA SER A 2 2.41 18.08 5.79
C SER A 2 2.56 17.43 7.17
N ALA A 3 1.45 17.20 7.89
CA ALA A 3 1.46 16.50 9.17
C ALA A 3 1.75 14.99 9.06
N PHE A 4 1.50 14.37 7.90
CA PHE A 4 1.69 12.93 7.70
C PHE A 4 3.13 12.59 7.27
N ILE A 5 3.71 13.40 6.37
CA ILE A 5 5.03 13.14 5.75
C ILE A 5 6.13 12.77 6.76
N PRO A 6 6.29 13.48 7.91
CA PRO A 6 7.33 13.14 8.88
C PRO A 6 7.20 11.73 9.47
N TYR A 7 5.99 11.19 9.55
CA TYR A 7 5.70 9.90 10.18
C TYR A 7 5.47 8.77 9.18
N ALA A 8 5.52 9.04 7.86
CA ALA A 8 5.18 8.07 6.83
C ALA A 8 5.99 6.76 6.97
N ASN A 9 7.31 6.85 7.16
CA ASN A 9 8.17 5.69 7.34
C ASN A 9 7.84 4.89 8.61
N GLU A 10 7.58 5.57 9.73
CA GLU A 10 7.22 4.93 11.00
C GLU A 10 5.87 4.19 10.93
N LEU A 11 4.97 4.71 10.11
CA LEU A 11 3.66 4.13 9.82
C LEU A 11 3.73 2.99 8.78
N GLY A 12 4.91 2.67 8.25
CA GLY A 12 5.09 1.60 7.26
C GLY A 12 4.70 2.02 5.85
N PHE A 13 4.96 3.27 5.48
CA PHE A 13 4.84 3.69 4.08
C PHE A 13 5.99 3.11 3.26
N PHE A 14 5.66 2.31 2.25
CA PHE A 14 6.62 1.60 1.39
C PHE A 14 6.58 2.02 -0.08
N LEU A 15 5.58 2.82 -0.47
CA LEU A 15 5.49 3.40 -1.81
C LEU A 15 6.37 4.66 -1.95
N ASP A 16 6.53 5.12 -3.18
CA ASP A 16 7.26 6.35 -3.48
C ASP A 16 6.45 7.58 -3.03
N LEU A 17 6.77 8.10 -1.84
CA LEU A 17 6.06 9.22 -1.24
C LEU A 17 6.20 10.50 -2.08
N THR A 18 7.34 10.70 -2.74
CA THR A 18 7.60 11.88 -3.58
C THR A 18 6.69 11.87 -4.80
N GLU A 19 6.60 10.73 -5.49
CA GLU A 19 5.70 10.54 -6.64
C GLU A 19 4.23 10.72 -6.25
N ILE A 20 3.83 10.17 -5.10
CA ILE A 20 2.47 10.30 -4.58
C ILE A 20 2.14 11.75 -4.26
N CYS A 21 3.05 12.46 -3.58
CA CYS A 21 2.85 13.88 -3.27
C CYS A 21 2.77 14.73 -4.55
N ASN A 22 3.65 14.46 -5.52
CA ASN A 22 3.61 15.15 -6.81
C ASN A 22 2.27 14.92 -7.50
N THR A 23 1.78 13.67 -7.55
CA THR A 23 0.48 13.34 -8.14
C THR A 23 -0.67 14.07 -7.45
N ILE A 24 -0.69 14.09 -6.11
CA ILE A 24 -1.74 14.79 -5.35
C ILE A 24 -1.71 16.30 -5.62
N MET A 25 -0.52 16.89 -5.75
CA MET A 25 -0.35 18.33 -5.98
C MET A 25 -0.59 18.75 -7.44
N THR A 26 -0.33 17.86 -8.41
CA THR A 26 -0.47 18.16 -9.84
C THR A 26 -1.81 17.78 -10.41
N THR A 27 -2.62 16.95 -9.73
CA THR A 27 -3.95 16.55 -10.21
C THR A 27 -4.87 17.78 -10.31
N PRO A 28 -5.20 18.26 -11.52
CA PRO A 28 -6.26 19.23 -11.68
C PRO A 28 -7.59 18.48 -11.51
N LEU A 29 -8.60 19.14 -10.95
CA LEU A 29 -9.98 18.65 -10.84
C LEU A 29 -10.68 18.41 -12.20
N GLN A 30 -9.95 18.28 -13.31
CA GLN A 30 -10.53 18.27 -14.64
C GLN A 30 -9.84 17.29 -15.57
N GLY A 31 -10.64 16.36 -16.11
CA GLY A 31 -10.19 15.34 -17.05
C GLY A 31 -9.63 15.97 -18.32
N THR A 32 -8.32 15.82 -18.51
CA THR A 32 -7.69 15.88 -19.82
C THR A 32 -6.56 14.86 -19.87
N SER A 33 -6.72 13.95 -20.81
CA SER A 33 -5.83 12.88 -21.25
C SER A 33 -4.43 13.39 -21.61
N ASP A 34 -3.37 12.78 -21.06
CA ASP A 34 -2.08 12.42 -21.73
C ASP A 34 -0.85 12.23 -20.80
N ALA A 35 -1.00 12.31 -19.47
CA ALA A 35 0.07 11.91 -18.55
C ALA A 35 -0.20 10.50 -18.00
N GLY A 36 0.85 9.68 -17.87
CA GLY A 36 0.80 8.27 -17.48
C GLY A 36 -0.16 7.94 -16.33
N VAL A 37 -0.73 6.73 -16.40
CA VAL A 37 -1.73 6.19 -15.46
C VAL A 37 -1.38 6.54 -14.00
N PRO A 38 -2.30 7.15 -13.23
CA PRO A 38 -1.99 7.59 -11.88
C PRO A 38 -1.64 6.38 -11.00
N LEU A 39 -0.43 6.39 -10.43
CA LEU A 39 0.11 5.35 -9.56
C LEU A 39 -0.57 5.30 -8.17
N VAL A 40 -1.53 6.20 -7.92
CA VAL A 40 -2.15 6.42 -6.60
C VAL A 40 -3.64 6.10 -6.67
N THR A 41 -4.07 5.16 -5.83
CA THR A 41 -5.50 4.84 -5.70
C THR A 41 -6.24 5.92 -4.89
N PRO A 42 -7.49 6.28 -5.23
CA PRO A 42 -8.28 7.25 -4.45
C PRO A 42 -8.37 6.87 -2.96
N ALA A 43 -8.55 5.58 -2.66
CA ALA A 43 -8.60 5.10 -1.28
C ALA A 43 -7.29 5.29 -0.50
N LEU A 44 -6.13 5.33 -1.17
CA LEU A 44 -4.87 5.66 -0.52
C LEU A 44 -4.79 7.14 -0.16
N ILE A 45 -5.29 8.01 -1.05
CA ILE A 45 -5.38 9.45 -0.81
C ILE A 45 -6.27 9.73 0.41
N ASP A 46 -7.44 9.09 0.49
CA ASP A 46 -8.37 9.26 1.61
C ASP A 46 -7.74 8.82 2.95
N VAL A 47 -7.01 7.70 2.95
CA VAL A 47 -6.31 7.21 4.15
C VAL A 47 -5.15 8.14 4.55
N ILE A 48 -4.42 8.71 3.59
CA ILE A 48 -3.38 9.72 3.86
C ILE A 48 -4.01 10.99 4.46
N PHE A 49 -5.19 11.41 4.00
CA PHE A 49 -5.90 12.54 4.59
C PHE A 49 -6.40 12.25 6.00
N LEU A 50 -6.94 11.06 6.26
CA LEU A 50 -7.30 10.60 7.60
C LEU A 50 -6.11 10.66 8.57
N LEU A 51 -4.98 10.06 8.21
CA LEU A 51 -3.79 10.11 9.06
C LEU A 51 -3.24 11.53 9.19
N GLY A 52 -3.29 12.30 8.10
CA GLY A 52 -2.90 13.69 8.10
C GLY A 52 -3.75 14.58 9.02
N SER A 53 -5.05 14.28 9.17
CA SER A 53 -5.91 14.99 10.10
C SER A 53 -5.69 14.54 11.55
N HIS A 54 -5.54 13.23 11.77
CA HIS A 54 -5.25 12.66 13.08
C HIS A 54 -3.92 13.15 13.68
N LEU A 55 -2.88 13.26 12.86
CA LEU A 55 -1.55 13.72 13.27
C LEU A 55 -1.41 15.25 13.30
N SER A 56 -2.44 15.98 12.88
CA SER A 56 -2.41 17.44 12.86
C SER A 56 -2.51 18.01 14.29
N THR A 57 -1.76 19.07 14.55
CA THR A 57 -1.89 19.86 15.80
C THR A 57 -3.01 20.90 15.73
N SER A 58 -3.64 21.08 14.55
CA SER A 58 -4.69 22.07 14.35
C SER A 58 -6.07 21.51 14.72
N PRO A 59 -6.79 22.11 15.70
CA PRO A 59 -8.11 21.65 16.11
C PRO A 59 -9.12 21.59 14.96
N GLN A 60 -9.04 22.55 14.03
CA GLN A 60 -9.92 22.65 12.87
C GLN A 60 -9.80 21.44 11.93
N VAL A 61 -8.61 20.85 11.84
CA VAL A 61 -8.35 19.69 10.98
C VAL A 61 -8.71 18.40 11.70
N THR A 62 -8.44 18.31 13.01
CA THR A 62 -8.77 17.13 13.82
C THR A 62 -10.28 16.86 13.90
N VAL A 63 -11.12 17.90 13.84
CA VAL A 63 -12.60 17.73 13.83
C VAL A 63 -13.08 16.95 12.61
N LEU A 64 -12.35 17.01 11.49
CA LEU A 64 -12.68 16.29 10.25
C LEU A 64 -12.27 14.81 10.29
N GLU A 65 -11.57 14.35 11.33
CA GLU A 65 -11.07 12.97 11.42
C GLU A 65 -12.19 11.93 11.25
N SER A 66 -13.33 12.11 11.91
CA SER A 66 -14.45 11.18 11.79
C SER A 66 -15.04 11.13 10.39
N GLU A 67 -15.03 12.25 9.66
CA GLU A 67 -15.50 12.33 8.28
C GLU A 67 -14.53 11.61 7.35
N PHE A 68 -13.24 11.93 7.44
CA PHE A 68 -12.21 11.26 6.64
C PHE A 68 -12.12 9.76 6.91
N LEU A 69 -12.39 9.32 8.14
CA LEU A 69 -12.46 7.91 8.49
C LEU A 69 -13.60 7.22 7.73
N SER A 70 -14.79 7.81 7.72
CA SER A 70 -15.95 7.27 6.99
C SER A 70 -15.66 7.18 5.49
N ILE A 71 -15.04 8.22 4.92
CA ILE A 71 -14.65 8.26 3.51
C ILE A 71 -13.62 7.17 3.21
N ALA A 72 -12.55 7.08 4.00
CA ALA A 72 -11.48 6.11 3.82
C ALA A 72 -12.00 4.66 3.88
N GLN A 73 -12.89 4.34 4.82
CA GLN A 73 -13.51 3.01 4.93
C GLN A 73 -14.37 2.67 3.70
N GLY A 74 -15.13 3.65 3.20
CA GLY A 74 -15.91 3.50 1.96
C GLY A 74 -15.01 3.23 0.75
N SER A 75 -13.99 4.07 0.55
CA SER A 75 -13.10 3.97 -0.61
C SER A 75 -12.27 2.69 -0.62
N VAL A 76 -11.75 2.25 0.53
CA VAL A 76 -10.95 1.01 0.62
C VAL A 76 -11.79 -0.22 0.29
N SER A 77 -13.09 -0.23 0.60
CA SER A 77 -14.00 -1.34 0.26
C SER A 77 -14.13 -1.57 -1.26
N HIS A 78 -13.91 -0.52 -2.07
CA HIS A 78 -14.04 -0.56 -3.52
C HIS A 78 -12.70 -0.50 -4.27
N ILE A 79 -11.56 -0.46 -3.56
CA ILE A 79 -10.25 -0.18 -4.18
C ILE A 79 -9.87 -1.16 -5.31
N LEU A 80 -10.23 -2.44 -5.16
CA LEU A 80 -9.98 -3.46 -6.19
C LEU A 80 -11.12 -3.59 -7.21
N SER A 81 -12.27 -2.97 -6.96
CA SER A 81 -13.47 -3.07 -7.80
C SER A 81 -13.51 -2.02 -8.92
N SER A 82 -12.67 -0.98 -8.87
CA SER A 82 -12.66 0.07 -9.90
C SER A 82 -12.16 -0.50 -11.24
N PRO A 83 -12.93 -0.36 -12.33
CA PRO A 83 -12.50 -0.82 -13.66
C PRO A 83 -11.17 -0.16 -14.05
N ALA A 84 -10.30 -0.92 -14.72
CA ALA A 84 -9.20 -0.32 -15.47
C ALA A 84 -9.81 0.58 -16.55
N ILE A 85 -9.32 1.80 -16.70
CA ILE A 85 -9.86 2.79 -17.64
C ILE A 85 -9.88 2.15 -19.05
N PRO A 86 -11.05 2.01 -19.70
CA PRO A 86 -11.12 1.44 -21.03
C PRO A 86 -10.58 2.46 -22.03
N GLY A 87 -9.37 2.20 -22.56
CA GLY A 87 -8.73 3.06 -23.56
C GLY A 87 -7.22 2.85 -23.70
N THR A 88 -6.54 2.31 -22.68
CA THR A 88 -5.11 1.99 -22.73
C THR A 88 -4.88 0.56 -23.21
N SER A 89 -4.99 0.38 -24.52
CA SER A 89 -4.34 -0.75 -25.19
C SER A 89 -2.83 -0.55 -25.08
N LEU A 90 -2.16 -1.22 -24.13
CA LEU A 90 -0.90 -1.94 -24.29
C LEU A 90 -0.47 -2.51 -22.92
N THR A 91 -0.39 -3.84 -22.86
CA THR A 91 0.10 -4.73 -21.78
C THR A 91 -0.91 -5.20 -20.70
N PRO A 92 -0.99 -6.52 -20.42
CA PRO A 92 -1.88 -7.10 -19.38
C PRO A 92 -1.35 -6.93 -17.94
N ASN A 93 -0.26 -6.19 -17.72
CA ASN A 93 0.61 -6.34 -16.54
C ASN A 93 0.43 -5.28 -15.43
N HIS A 94 -0.59 -4.42 -15.50
CA HIS A 94 -0.79 -3.35 -14.50
C HIS A 94 -1.81 -3.60 -13.35
N PRO A 95 -2.18 -4.83 -12.92
CA PRO A 95 -2.98 -4.99 -11.70
C PRO A 95 -2.18 -4.73 -10.41
N HIS A 96 -0.83 -4.72 -10.47
CA HIS A 96 0.01 -4.72 -9.29
C HIS A 96 0.01 -3.38 -8.54
N TRP A 97 0.01 -2.23 -9.24
CA TRP A 97 -0.02 -0.92 -8.57
C TRP A 97 -1.31 -0.71 -7.75
N LYS A 98 -2.47 -1.20 -8.25
CA LYS A 98 -3.74 -1.15 -7.50
C LYS A 98 -3.67 -2.01 -6.23
N VAL A 99 -3.08 -3.20 -6.35
CA VAL A 99 -2.89 -4.09 -5.19
C VAL A 99 -1.90 -3.47 -4.19
N LEU A 100 -0.80 -2.89 -4.66
CA LEU A 100 0.16 -2.19 -3.80
C LEU A 100 -0.48 -1.00 -3.08
N GLY A 101 -1.31 -0.21 -3.78
CA GLY A 101 -2.13 0.85 -3.17
C GLY A 101 -3.07 0.29 -2.11
N ALA A 102 -3.73 -0.85 -2.37
CA ALA A 102 -4.63 -1.50 -1.41
C ALA A 102 -3.89 -2.00 -0.17
N ILE A 103 -2.73 -2.62 -0.36
CA ILE A 103 -1.86 -3.04 0.74
C ILE A 103 -1.44 -1.83 1.56
N GLN A 104 -0.98 -0.75 0.92
CA GLN A 104 -0.55 0.47 1.61
C GLN A 104 -1.70 1.09 2.41
N SER A 105 -2.90 1.19 1.84
CA SER A 105 -4.11 1.68 2.53
C SER A 105 -4.42 0.85 3.78
N HIS A 106 -4.38 -0.48 3.68
CA HIS A 106 -4.66 -1.36 4.82
C HIS A 106 -3.55 -1.33 5.89
N VAL A 107 -2.29 -1.18 5.50
CA VAL A 107 -1.17 -0.98 6.43
C VAL A 107 -1.38 0.29 7.25
N LEU A 108 -1.69 1.40 6.57
CA LEU A 108 -1.93 2.70 7.20
C LEU A 108 -3.18 2.70 8.09
N LEU A 109 -4.29 2.09 7.64
CA LEU A 109 -5.49 1.92 8.45
C LEU A 109 -5.24 1.07 9.70
N ALA A 110 -4.47 -0.01 9.57
CA ALA A 110 -4.08 -0.81 10.72
C ALA A 110 -3.32 0.05 11.74
N GLN A 111 -2.37 0.88 11.32
CA GLN A 111 -1.68 1.79 12.24
C GLN A 111 -2.64 2.80 12.86
N TYR A 112 -3.53 3.42 12.08
CA TYR A 112 -4.53 4.35 12.63
C TYR A 112 -5.39 3.68 13.72
N PHE A 113 -5.88 2.48 13.46
CA PHE A 113 -6.67 1.71 14.42
C PHE A 113 -5.86 1.26 15.64
N PHE A 114 -4.56 1.03 15.48
CA PHE A 114 -3.66 0.77 16.58
C PHE A 114 -3.58 1.98 17.53
N HIS A 115 -3.35 3.19 17.00
CA HIS A 115 -3.22 4.41 17.79
C HIS A 115 -4.53 4.84 18.46
N THR A 116 -5.67 4.57 17.81
CA THR A 116 -7.01 4.91 18.35
C THR A 116 -7.61 3.81 19.25
N GLY A 117 -6.88 2.71 19.52
CA GLY A 117 -7.35 1.63 20.39
C GLY A 117 -8.40 0.70 19.75
N ARG A 118 -8.65 0.84 18.45
CA ARG A 118 -9.64 0.14 17.63
C ARG A 118 -9.13 -1.22 17.14
N LYS A 119 -8.79 -2.09 18.10
CA LYS A 119 -8.05 -3.35 17.84
C LYS A 119 -8.70 -4.26 16.80
N LEU A 120 -10.03 -4.42 16.84
CA LEU A 120 -10.74 -5.31 15.92
C LEU A 120 -10.63 -4.85 14.46
N GLU A 121 -10.84 -3.56 14.19
CA GLU A 121 -10.72 -3.03 12.82
C GLU A 121 -9.28 -3.03 12.33
N GLY A 122 -8.33 -2.80 13.23
CA GLY A 122 -6.91 -2.92 12.93
C GLY A 122 -6.52 -4.34 12.54
N LYS A 123 -6.95 -5.35 13.30
CA LYS A 123 -6.75 -6.77 12.97
C LYS A 123 -7.35 -7.15 11.62
N TYR A 124 -8.55 -6.66 11.33
CA TYR A 124 -9.20 -6.90 10.03
C TYR A 124 -8.36 -6.31 8.88
N SER A 125 -7.88 -5.08 9.04
CA SER A 125 -7.00 -4.42 8.05
C SER A 125 -5.69 -5.18 7.85
N VAL A 126 -5.03 -5.63 8.92
CA VAL A 126 -3.82 -6.48 8.85
C VAL A 126 -4.11 -7.79 8.11
N THR A 127 -5.23 -8.43 8.41
CA THR A 127 -5.61 -9.71 7.77
C THR A 127 -5.81 -9.55 6.27
N ILE A 128 -6.43 -8.46 5.83
CA ILE A 128 -6.57 -8.15 4.39
C ILE A 128 -5.20 -7.91 3.76
N ALA A 129 -4.33 -7.11 4.39
CA ALA A 129 -2.99 -6.86 3.87
C ALA A 129 -2.18 -8.16 3.69
N ILE A 130 -2.27 -9.09 4.66
CA ILE A 130 -1.67 -10.43 4.57
C ILE A 130 -2.26 -11.22 3.40
N ALA A 131 -3.60 -11.24 3.27
CA ALA A 131 -4.26 -11.95 2.19
C ALA A 131 -3.83 -11.42 0.81
N LEU A 132 -3.65 -10.10 0.67
CA LEU A 132 -3.20 -9.48 -0.58
C LEU A 132 -1.76 -9.86 -0.94
N VAL A 133 -0.80 -9.73 -0.01
CA VAL A 133 0.61 -10.08 -0.30
C VAL A 133 0.79 -11.58 -0.60
N LEU A 134 0.02 -12.44 0.05
CA LEU A 134 0.06 -13.88 -0.21
C LEU A 134 -0.68 -14.27 -1.50
N GLY A 135 -1.85 -13.66 -1.74
CA GLY A 135 -2.66 -13.90 -2.93
C GLY A 135 -1.97 -13.47 -4.22
N THR A 136 -1.17 -12.41 -4.15
CA THR A 136 -0.32 -11.92 -5.26
C THR A 136 1.09 -12.49 -5.27
N ARG A 137 1.39 -13.43 -4.37
CA ARG A 137 2.68 -14.15 -4.29
C ARG A 137 3.88 -13.22 -4.10
N MET A 138 3.73 -12.10 -3.39
CA MET A 138 4.84 -11.20 -3.06
C MET A 138 5.85 -11.82 -2.08
N HIS A 139 5.57 -13.00 -1.53
CA HIS A 139 6.53 -13.84 -0.79
C HIS A 139 7.41 -14.71 -1.69
N ARG A 140 7.17 -14.70 -3.01
CA ARG A 140 7.84 -15.54 -4.02
C ARG A 140 8.43 -14.77 -5.21
N ILE A 141 9.04 -13.62 -4.96
CA ILE A 141 9.53 -12.70 -6.00
C ILE A 141 10.67 -13.31 -6.83
N ARG A 142 11.59 -14.08 -6.21
CA ARG A 142 12.79 -14.57 -6.91
C ARG A 142 12.53 -15.67 -7.94
N ASN A 143 11.35 -16.28 -7.91
CA ASN A 143 10.97 -17.28 -8.91
C ASN A 143 10.45 -16.64 -10.22
N ASN A 144 10.25 -15.32 -10.27
CA ASN A 144 9.67 -14.62 -11.41
C ASN A 144 10.71 -14.12 -12.44
N TYR A 145 12.01 -14.17 -12.12
CA TYR A 145 13.11 -13.66 -12.97
C TYR A 145 13.29 -14.39 -14.32
N ILE A 146 12.67 -15.56 -14.52
CA ILE A 146 12.88 -16.38 -15.72
C ILE A 146 12.20 -15.78 -16.97
N SER A 147 11.28 -14.82 -16.81
CA SER A 147 10.50 -14.26 -17.93
C SER A 147 10.94 -12.88 -18.45
N ALA A 148 11.85 -12.16 -17.79
CA ALA A 148 12.14 -10.74 -18.07
C ALA A 148 13.22 -10.49 -19.16
N GLY A 149 13.69 -11.52 -19.87
CA GLY A 149 14.87 -11.46 -20.74
C GLY A 149 14.80 -10.60 -22.01
N PHE A 150 13.74 -9.80 -22.25
CA PHE A 150 13.52 -9.08 -23.52
C PHE A 150 12.96 -7.64 -23.39
N LEU A 151 13.08 -6.98 -22.24
CA LEU A 151 12.52 -5.63 -22.05
C LEU A 151 13.43 -4.50 -22.55
N SER A 152 12.82 -3.41 -23.03
CA SER A 152 13.53 -2.16 -23.36
C SER A 152 14.01 -1.45 -22.07
N GLY A 153 15.03 -0.59 -22.16
CA GLY A 153 15.66 0.04 -20.99
C GLY A 153 14.69 0.80 -20.07
N SER A 154 13.67 1.46 -20.64
CA SER A 154 12.63 2.15 -19.84
C SER A 154 11.65 1.19 -19.16
N GLU A 155 11.36 0.04 -19.77
CA GLU A 155 10.44 -0.97 -19.23
C GLU A 155 11.12 -1.76 -18.10
N ALA A 156 12.42 -2.03 -18.25
CA ALA A 156 13.24 -2.68 -17.22
C ALA A 156 13.32 -1.83 -15.93
N MET A 157 13.50 -0.51 -16.05
CA MET A 157 13.52 0.39 -14.89
C MET A 157 12.18 0.43 -14.14
N GLN A 158 11.06 0.39 -14.88
CA GLN A 158 9.72 0.37 -14.26
C GLN A 158 9.45 -0.96 -13.55
N GLU A 159 9.88 -2.09 -14.14
CA GLU A 159 9.77 -3.41 -13.52
C GLU A 159 10.62 -3.50 -12.25
N GLU A 160 11.84 -2.96 -12.25
CA GLU A 160 12.72 -2.90 -11.08
C GLU A 160 12.11 -2.07 -9.95
N LYS A 161 11.52 -0.91 -10.28
CA LYS A 161 10.81 -0.07 -9.29
C LYS A 161 9.63 -0.82 -8.68
N GLU A 162 8.81 -1.46 -9.52
CA GLU A 162 7.66 -2.22 -9.05
C GLU A 162 8.07 -3.45 -8.22
N GLU A 163 9.12 -4.15 -8.61
CA GLU A 163 9.71 -5.25 -7.83
C GLU A 163 10.14 -4.77 -6.44
N THR A 164 10.85 -3.65 -6.38
CA THR A 164 11.28 -3.04 -5.11
C THR A 164 10.08 -2.72 -4.21
N GLN A 165 9.01 -2.15 -4.77
CA GLN A 165 7.79 -1.87 -4.01
C GLN A 165 7.10 -3.14 -3.52
N ARG A 166 7.09 -4.23 -4.30
CA ARG A 166 6.55 -5.55 -3.89
C ARG A 166 7.36 -6.18 -2.76
N ILE A 167 8.69 -6.09 -2.84
CA ILE A 167 9.60 -6.53 -1.76
C ILE A 167 9.26 -5.77 -0.48
N ASN A 168 9.22 -4.44 -0.55
CA ASN A 168 8.95 -3.59 0.61
C ASN A 168 7.54 -3.83 1.18
N ALA A 169 6.53 -4.02 0.32
CA ALA A 169 5.16 -4.34 0.74
C ALA A 169 5.12 -5.63 1.56
N PHE A 170 5.75 -6.70 1.07
CA PHE A 170 5.79 -7.97 1.80
C PHE A 170 6.43 -7.83 3.18
N TRP A 171 7.62 -7.23 3.26
CA TRP A 171 8.33 -7.06 4.53
C TRP A 171 7.60 -6.14 5.50
N THR A 172 6.97 -5.07 4.99
CA THR A 172 6.14 -4.17 5.79
C THR A 172 4.96 -4.91 6.41
N VAL A 173 4.23 -5.71 5.63
CA VAL A 173 3.09 -6.49 6.13
C VAL A 173 3.54 -7.57 7.13
N LEU A 174 4.67 -8.23 6.89
CA LEU A 174 5.23 -9.21 7.81
C LEU A 174 5.62 -8.59 9.17
N ALA A 175 6.28 -7.43 9.13
CA ALA A 175 6.64 -6.68 10.34
C ALA A 175 5.40 -6.19 11.09
N LEU A 176 4.41 -5.66 10.36
CA LEU A 176 3.13 -5.21 10.92
C LEU A 176 2.39 -6.36 11.62
N ASN A 177 2.25 -7.51 10.96
CA ASN A 177 1.63 -8.69 11.56
C ASN A 177 2.36 -9.13 12.84
N SER A 178 3.69 -9.09 12.84
CA SER A 178 4.49 -9.45 14.02
C SER A 178 4.22 -8.50 15.19
N ARG A 179 4.12 -7.19 14.92
CA ARG A 179 3.75 -6.17 15.92
C ARG A 179 2.34 -6.42 16.48
N TRP A 180 1.38 -6.69 15.61
CA TRP A 180 -0.01 -6.97 16.02
C TRP A 180 -0.16 -8.27 16.81
N ALA A 181 0.54 -9.34 16.41
CA ALA A 181 0.57 -10.59 17.15
C ALA A 181 1.11 -10.42 18.58
N ALA A 182 2.18 -9.63 18.74
CA ALA A 182 2.74 -9.32 20.06
C ALA A 182 1.75 -8.56 20.96
N VAL A 183 0.93 -7.67 20.40
CA VAL A 183 -0.04 -6.86 21.15
C VAL A 183 -1.27 -7.67 21.56
N GLU A 184 -1.73 -8.60 20.71
CA GLU A 184 -2.91 -9.41 21.00
C GLU A 184 -2.60 -10.70 21.78
N GLY A 185 -1.32 -11.10 21.86
CA GLY A 185 -0.90 -12.34 22.54
C GLY A 185 -1.26 -13.62 21.78
N TYR A 186 -1.58 -13.54 20.49
CA TYR A 186 -1.86 -14.69 19.64
C TYR A 186 -0.67 -15.06 18.74
N GLY A 187 -0.69 -16.30 18.22
CA GLY A 187 0.26 -16.74 17.20
C GLY A 187 0.09 -15.95 15.89
N SER A 188 1.19 -15.79 15.15
CA SER A 188 1.22 -15.10 13.85
C SER A 188 0.17 -15.64 12.88
N SER A 189 -0.49 -14.75 12.13
CA SER A 189 -1.48 -15.13 11.11
C SER A 189 -0.85 -15.75 9.85
N PHE A 190 0.48 -15.77 9.74
CA PHE A 190 1.17 -16.43 8.64
C PHE A 190 1.29 -17.95 8.89
N PRO A 191 0.80 -18.81 7.97
CA PRO A 191 0.97 -20.27 8.09
C PRO A 191 2.39 -20.74 7.75
N TYR A 192 3.38 -20.41 8.59
CA TYR A 192 4.80 -20.73 8.36
C TYR A 192 5.11 -22.22 8.15
N TRP A 193 4.25 -23.12 8.65
CA TRP A 193 4.45 -24.57 8.56
C TRP A 193 4.12 -25.18 7.20
N LYS A 194 3.53 -24.41 6.27
CA LYS A 194 3.18 -24.92 4.93
C LYS A 194 4.32 -24.69 3.94
N PRO A 195 4.73 -25.68 3.11
CA PRO A 195 5.70 -25.46 2.03
C PRO A 195 5.30 -24.34 1.04
N ALA A 196 3.99 -24.11 0.89
CA ALA A 196 3.43 -23.00 0.11
C ALA A 196 3.84 -21.60 0.64
N MET A 197 4.21 -21.51 1.93
CA MET A 197 4.64 -20.29 2.62
C MET A 197 6.16 -20.07 2.57
N ARG A 198 6.93 -20.90 1.83
CA ARG A 198 8.35 -20.63 1.63
C ARG A 198 8.53 -19.20 1.11
N ILE A 199 9.24 -18.40 1.88
CA ILE A 199 9.63 -17.03 1.55
C ILE A 199 10.89 -17.13 0.71
N ASP A 200 10.85 -16.65 -0.53
CA ASP A 200 12.03 -16.46 -1.37
C ASP A 200 12.33 -14.98 -1.66
N THR A 201 11.45 -14.08 -1.21
CA THR A 201 11.58 -12.64 -1.33
C THR A 201 12.89 -12.18 -0.68
N PRO A 202 13.76 -11.46 -1.42
CA PRO A 202 14.99 -10.93 -0.86
C PRO A 202 14.69 -9.92 0.24
N TRP A 203 15.64 -9.70 1.15
CA TRP A 203 15.55 -8.60 2.12
C TRP A 203 15.36 -7.26 1.42
N PRO A 204 14.65 -6.30 2.02
CA PRO A 204 14.50 -4.98 1.43
C PRO A 204 15.90 -4.36 1.37
N TRP A 205 16.29 -3.91 0.18
CA TRP A 205 17.57 -3.22 0.00
C TRP A 205 17.48 -1.87 0.72
N VAL A 206 18.27 -1.72 1.78
CA VAL A 206 18.57 -0.40 2.32
C VAL A 206 19.71 0.12 1.46
N SER A 207 19.43 1.07 0.57
CA SER A 207 20.50 1.83 -0.08
C SER A 207 21.28 2.53 1.04
N CYS A 208 22.47 2.02 1.34
CA CYS A 208 23.42 2.65 2.26
C CYS A 208 23.90 3.99 1.71
#